data_AF-A0A7S2HBC9-F1
#
_entry.id   AF-A0A7S2HBC9-F1
#
_cell.length_a   1.000
_cell.length_b   1.000
_cell.length_c   1.000
_cell.angle_alpha   90.00
_cell.angle_beta   90.00
_cell.angle_gamma   90.00
#
_symmetry.space_group_name_H-M   'P 1'
#
loop_
_entity.id
_entity.type
_entity.pdbx_description
1 polymer ?
#
loop_
_entity_poly.entity_id
_entity_poly.type
_entity_poly.pdbx_seq_one_letter_code
_entity_poly.pdbx_strand_id
1 'polypeptide(L)'
;ANRAAAQRMGPRYILEGQCEAPIGDRRAFAEFLRKGEANKRKAKTAMNERSSRAHTILILRLRQRPPGRQGFVESSLSLVDLGGSERVSKSKANEDIRAPGGCQVGDEHVGGVSWQEYYACRQRVTETNHINKGLLTLKRCIQAMVQRQSGAKAGREPPRVPFYDSKLTQLLEPALSGHSRTSFVVCCSKEDVHAEETVQTLRFGKMCSNIEQECKGGEPDTSAVIVQALQQIDEQIREVETEIRRKERWEWRRKTETHTVDEKDTGGVVCNREEEMELGGKGAVEILADDGTSKKQTVQHEVWGQVLVGAEAENARREELLRRRQAL
;
A
#
# COMPACT_ATOMS: atom_id res chain seq x y z
N ALA A 1 7.94 -23.10 3.30
CA ALA A 1 8.87 -21.97 3.51
C ALA A 1 8.61 -20.89 2.47
N ASN A 2 8.99 -19.63 2.74
CA ASN A 2 8.96 -18.47 1.84
C ASN A 2 7.60 -18.09 1.22
N ARG A 3 6.74 -17.42 2.00
CA ARG A 3 5.87 -16.38 1.40
C ARG A 3 6.76 -15.22 0.98
N ALA A 4 6.76 -14.88 -0.31
CA ALA A 4 7.43 -13.66 -0.79
C ALA A 4 6.75 -12.44 -0.18
N ALA A 5 7.49 -11.66 0.61
CA ALA A 5 6.96 -10.47 1.27
C ALA A 5 6.77 -9.34 0.25
N ALA A 6 5.54 -9.20 -0.27
CA ALA A 6 5.13 -8.05 -1.05
C ALA A 6 5.20 -6.79 -0.18
N GLN A 7 6.20 -5.92 -0.44
CA GLN A 7 6.51 -4.77 0.40
C GLN A 7 6.00 -3.47 -0.25
N ARG A 8 5.18 -2.72 0.50
CA ARG A 8 4.54 -1.48 0.03
C ARG A 8 5.51 -0.30 0.11
N MET A 9 5.78 0.34 -1.03
CA MET A 9 6.33 1.70 -1.10
C MET A 9 5.17 2.65 -1.39
N GLY A 10 4.64 3.30 -0.35
CA GLY A 10 3.42 4.10 -0.45
C GLY A 10 2.15 3.26 -0.70
N PRO A 11 0.99 3.90 -0.97
CA PRO A 11 -0.31 3.22 -0.97
C PRO A 11 -0.58 2.30 -2.17
N ARG A 12 0.26 2.30 -3.22
CA ARG A 12 -0.11 1.68 -4.52
C ARG A 12 0.94 0.87 -5.29
N TYR A 13 2.20 0.79 -4.87
CA TYR A 13 3.19 -0.07 -5.53
C TYR A 13 3.82 -1.09 -4.57
N ILE A 14 3.84 -2.33 -5.05
CA ILE A 14 4.61 -3.46 -4.49
C ILE A 14 5.86 -3.58 -5.35
N LEU A 15 7.04 -3.59 -4.73
CA LEU A 15 8.27 -3.97 -5.43
C LEU A 15 8.36 -5.49 -5.47
N GLU A 16 8.29 -6.07 -6.67
CA GLU A 16 8.35 -7.51 -6.88
C GLU A 16 9.80 -8.00 -6.98
N GLY A 17 10.14 -9.06 -6.25
CA GLY A 17 11.47 -9.67 -6.21
C GLY A 17 12.27 -9.38 -4.94
N GLN A 18 13.54 -9.78 -4.92
CA GLN A 18 14.47 -9.50 -3.82
C GLN A 18 14.99 -8.05 -3.89
N CYS A 19 14.11 -7.07 -3.65
CA CYS A 19 14.43 -5.64 -3.73
C CYS A 19 15.05 -5.07 -2.45
N GLU A 20 14.96 -5.78 -1.33
CA GLU A 20 15.55 -5.41 -0.05
C GLU A 20 16.38 -6.58 0.52
N ALA A 21 17.44 -6.27 1.26
CA ALA A 21 18.27 -7.25 1.96
C ALA A 21 18.84 -6.64 3.26
N PRO A 22 18.90 -7.39 4.37
CA PRO A 22 19.57 -6.93 5.58
C PRO A 22 21.07 -6.82 5.35
N ILE A 23 21.66 -5.68 5.74
CA ILE A 23 23.09 -5.40 5.60
C ILE A 23 23.71 -5.35 7.01
N GLY A 24 24.45 -6.39 7.38
CA GLY A 24 25.14 -6.45 8.68
C GLY A 24 26.51 -5.78 8.69
N ASP A 25 27.18 -5.67 7.54
CA ASP A 25 28.54 -5.13 7.43
C ASP A 25 28.84 -4.47 6.07
N ARG A 26 30.01 -3.83 5.98
CA ARG A 26 30.49 -3.10 4.78
C ARG A 26 30.75 -4.02 3.58
N ARG A 27 31.10 -5.29 3.78
CA ARG A 27 31.35 -6.27 2.72
C ARG A 27 30.02 -6.72 2.11
N ALA A 28 29.04 -7.09 2.94
CA ALA A 28 27.68 -7.40 2.51
C ALA A 28 27.07 -6.24 1.70
N PHE A 29 27.30 -4.99 2.13
CA PHE A 29 26.90 -3.81 1.37
C PHE A 29 27.57 -3.72 -0.01
N ALA A 30 28.89 -3.90 -0.07
CA ALA A 30 29.63 -3.87 -1.33
C ALA A 30 29.24 -5.01 -2.30
N GLU A 31 28.94 -6.20 -1.77
CA GLU A 31 28.43 -7.33 -2.56
C GLU A 31 27.00 -7.06 -3.08
N PHE A 32 26.13 -6.44 -2.27
CA PHE A 32 24.80 -6.01 -2.71
C PHE A 32 24.86 -4.94 -3.82
N LEU A 33 25.72 -3.94 -3.69
CA LEU A 33 25.95 -2.93 -4.73
C LEU A 33 26.46 -3.58 -6.04
N ARG A 34 27.41 -4.52 -5.96
CA ARG A 34 27.90 -5.27 -7.13
C ARG A 34 26.79 -6.08 -7.81
N LYS A 35 25.90 -6.71 -7.04
CA LYS A 35 24.71 -7.43 -7.57
C LYS A 35 23.76 -6.45 -8.29
N GLY A 36 23.50 -5.28 -7.71
CA GLY A 36 22.71 -4.21 -8.33
C GLY A 36 23.30 -3.73 -9.66
N GLU A 37 24.59 -3.41 -9.68
CA GLU A 37 25.31 -2.99 -10.89
C GLU A 37 25.36 -4.08 -11.98
N ALA A 38 25.58 -5.35 -11.60
CA ALA A 38 25.53 -6.47 -12.54
C ALA A 38 24.14 -6.61 -13.19
N ASN A 39 23.06 -6.42 -12.41
CA ASN A 39 21.69 -6.42 -12.93
C ASN A 39 21.42 -5.21 -13.85
N LYS A 40 21.88 -4.01 -13.47
CA LYS A 40 21.84 -2.80 -14.31
C LYS A 40 22.56 -3.00 -15.64
N ARG A 41 23.66 -3.78 -15.67
CA ARG A 41 24.38 -4.14 -16.91
C ARG A 41 23.64 -5.16 -17.77
N LYS A 42 23.10 -6.25 -17.19
CA LYS A 42 22.35 -7.26 -17.96
C LYS A 42 21.12 -6.69 -18.67
N ALA A 43 20.49 -5.66 -18.10
CA ALA A 43 19.41 -4.93 -18.76
C ALA A 43 19.85 -4.12 -20.00
N LYS A 44 21.13 -3.74 -20.11
CA LYS A 44 21.69 -2.97 -21.25
C LYS A 44 21.94 -3.84 -22.48
N THR A 45 22.20 -5.14 -22.31
CA THR A 45 22.57 -6.06 -23.40
C THR A 45 21.37 -6.67 -24.15
N ALA A 46 20.14 -6.50 -23.65
CA ALA A 46 18.94 -7.07 -24.28
C ALA A 46 18.25 -6.12 -25.28
N MET A 47 18.52 -4.82 -25.22
CA MET A 47 18.03 -3.78 -26.16
C MET A 47 18.94 -2.55 -26.07
N ASN A 48 19.49 -2.14 -27.23
CA ASN A 48 20.28 -0.94 -27.55
C ASN A 48 20.46 0.14 -26.46
N GLU A 49 21.73 0.47 -26.15
CA GLU A 49 22.21 1.76 -25.57
C GLU A 49 21.31 2.44 -24.51
N ARG A 50 20.61 1.64 -23.71
CA ARG A 50 19.60 2.10 -22.76
C ARG A 50 20.20 2.60 -21.44
N SER A 51 21.52 2.63 -21.35
CA SER A 51 22.32 2.90 -20.16
C SER A 51 22.14 4.31 -19.61
N SER A 52 22.13 5.32 -20.49
CA SER A 52 21.89 6.72 -20.16
C SER A 52 20.44 6.98 -19.77
N ARG A 53 19.49 6.14 -20.20
CA ARG A 53 18.05 6.36 -20.09
C ARG A 53 17.40 5.64 -18.89
N ALA A 54 18.18 4.97 -18.05
CA ALA A 54 17.70 4.21 -16.91
C ALA A 54 17.95 4.94 -15.58
N HIS A 55 16.89 5.24 -14.83
CA HIS A 55 16.99 5.72 -13.45
C HIS A 55 17.41 4.57 -12.52
N THR A 56 18.31 4.84 -11.57
CA THR A 56 18.70 3.91 -10.51
C THR A 56 18.40 4.55 -9.16
N ILE A 57 17.76 3.80 -8.26
CA ILE A 57 17.42 4.26 -6.91
C ILE A 57 17.98 3.24 -5.93
N LEU A 58 18.85 3.71 -5.03
CA LEU A 58 19.34 2.94 -3.88
C LEU A 58 18.69 3.51 -2.61
N ILE A 59 17.99 2.67 -1.87
CA ILE A 59 17.31 3.06 -0.63
C ILE A 59 17.98 2.33 0.53
N LEU A 60 18.50 3.08 1.49
CA LEU A 60 19.08 2.58 2.72
C LEU A 60 18.15 2.92 3.87
N ARG A 61 17.51 1.91 4.48
CA ARG A 61 16.74 2.08 5.71
C ARG A 61 17.60 1.75 6.92
N LEU A 62 17.60 2.64 7.90
CA LEU A 62 18.28 2.50 9.18
C LEU A 62 17.24 2.56 10.29
N ARG A 63 16.97 1.40 10.91
CA ARG A 63 16.10 1.26 12.08
C ARG A 63 16.93 1.18 13.34
N GLN A 64 16.69 2.10 14.28
CA GLN A 64 17.43 2.24 15.53
C GLN A 64 16.47 2.30 16.72
N ARG A 65 16.98 1.99 17.92
CA ARG A 65 16.28 2.21 19.19
C ARG A 65 17.06 3.28 19.98
N PRO A 66 16.63 4.55 19.97
CA PRO A 66 17.37 5.61 20.65
C PRO A 66 17.38 5.39 22.18
N PRO A 67 18.49 5.66 22.88
CA PRO A 67 18.50 5.66 24.33
C PRO A 67 17.48 6.67 24.87
N GLY A 68 16.70 6.28 25.87
CA GLY A 68 15.67 7.13 26.47
C GLY A 68 14.36 7.28 25.70
N ARG A 69 14.20 6.74 24.48
CA ARG A 69 12.90 6.63 23.79
C ARG A 69 12.35 5.21 23.87
N GLN A 70 11.03 5.09 24.07
CA GLN A 70 10.30 3.87 23.76
C GLN A 70 10.05 3.79 22.25
N GLY A 71 10.08 2.57 21.70
CA GLY A 71 9.92 2.31 20.28
C GLY A 71 11.20 2.39 19.44
N PHE A 72 11.04 2.12 18.16
CA PHE A 72 12.09 2.28 17.15
C PHE A 72 11.89 3.59 16.40
N VAL A 73 13.00 4.15 15.91
CA VAL A 73 13.01 5.20 14.89
C VAL A 73 13.55 4.57 13.61
N GLU A 74 12.82 4.70 12.52
CA GLU A 74 13.31 4.37 11.18
C GLU A 74 13.67 5.66 10.43
N SER A 75 14.78 5.63 9.72
CA SER A 75 15.21 6.67 8.80
C SER A 75 15.54 6.06 7.45
N SER A 76 15.26 6.79 6.36
CA SER A 76 15.48 6.32 5.00
C SER A 76 16.32 7.32 4.22
N LEU A 77 17.46 6.87 3.69
CA LEU A 77 18.30 7.62 2.78
C LEU A 77 18.12 7.05 1.36
N SER A 78 17.63 7.89 0.44
CA SER A 78 17.46 7.53 -0.97
C SER A 78 18.51 8.24 -1.82
N LEU A 79 19.39 7.46 -2.46
CA LEU A 79 20.35 7.95 -3.44
C LEU A 79 19.79 7.65 -4.85
N VAL A 80 19.65 8.70 -5.66
CA VAL A 80 18.94 8.65 -6.95
C VAL A 80 19.87 9.08 -8.07
N ASP A 81 20.28 8.13 -8.89
CA ASP A 81 20.98 8.34 -10.16
C ASP A 81 19.93 8.45 -11.26
N LEU A 82 19.70 9.67 -11.75
CA LEU A 82 18.72 9.93 -12.79
C LEU A 82 19.34 9.69 -14.18
N GLY A 83 18.57 9.08 -15.08
CA GLY A 83 18.92 9.06 -16.49
C GLY A 83 19.09 10.47 -17.07
N GLY A 84 19.72 10.53 -18.24
CA GLY A 84 20.07 11.75 -18.96
C GLY A 84 18.89 12.68 -19.20
N SER A 85 19.11 13.97 -18.96
CA SER A 85 18.11 15.03 -19.12
C SER A 85 18.02 15.58 -20.55
N GLU A 86 18.88 15.12 -21.45
CA GLU A 86 18.98 15.63 -22.82
C GLU A 86 17.68 15.48 -23.60
N ARG A 87 17.40 16.47 -24.47
CA ARG A 87 16.19 16.45 -25.29
C ARG A 87 16.31 15.43 -26.40
N VAL A 88 15.43 14.43 -26.41
CA VAL A 88 15.37 13.40 -27.46
C VAL A 88 15.01 13.94 -28.85
N SER A 89 14.74 15.24 -28.99
CA SER A 89 14.63 15.95 -30.28
C SER A 89 15.94 16.01 -31.08
N LYS A 90 17.09 15.66 -30.49
CA LYS A 90 18.34 15.39 -31.23
C LYS A 90 18.44 13.95 -31.76
N SER A 91 17.44 13.10 -31.51
CA SER A 91 17.32 11.84 -32.25
C SER A 91 16.68 12.11 -33.62
N LYS A 92 17.25 11.53 -34.67
CA LYS A 92 16.75 11.63 -36.06
C LYS A 92 15.34 11.03 -36.27
N ALA A 93 14.71 10.50 -35.21
CA ALA A 93 13.39 9.87 -35.25
C ALA A 93 12.28 10.80 -35.77
N ASN A 94 12.44 12.12 -35.65
CA ASN A 94 11.48 13.09 -36.21
C ASN A 94 11.81 13.55 -37.64
N GLU A 95 13.04 13.36 -38.14
CA GLU A 95 13.46 13.83 -39.47
C GLU A 95 12.81 13.02 -40.60
N ASP A 96 12.50 11.75 -40.33
CA ASP A 96 11.91 10.80 -41.30
C ASP A 96 10.37 10.76 -41.31
N ILE A 97 9.66 11.64 -40.60
CA ILE A 97 8.18 11.65 -40.59
C ILE A 97 7.65 12.32 -41.86
N ARG A 98 7.56 11.55 -42.95
CA ARG A 98 6.83 11.95 -44.16
C ARG A 98 5.36 11.55 -44.06
N ALA A 99 4.46 12.36 -44.61
CA ALA A 99 3.06 11.97 -44.73
C ALA A 99 2.92 10.77 -45.68
N PRO A 100 2.01 9.82 -45.41
CA PRO A 100 1.76 8.70 -46.31
C PRO A 100 0.99 9.18 -47.55
N GLY A 101 1.41 8.69 -48.72
CA GLY A 101 0.95 9.16 -50.04
C GLY A 101 2.01 10.00 -50.75
N GLY A 102 2.25 9.71 -52.04
CA GLY A 102 3.11 10.52 -52.90
C GLY A 102 2.35 11.70 -53.49
N CYS A 103 3.03 12.83 -53.67
CA CYS A 103 2.53 13.91 -54.52
C CYS A 103 3.15 13.75 -55.91
N GLN A 104 2.32 13.60 -56.95
CA GLN A 104 2.78 13.82 -58.32
C GLN A 104 3.05 15.30 -58.53
N VAL A 105 4.25 15.62 -59.00
CA VAL A 105 4.64 16.96 -59.43
C VAL A 105 5.25 16.81 -60.83
N GLY A 106 4.38 16.86 -61.85
CA GLY A 106 4.73 16.43 -63.21
C GLY A 106 4.75 14.90 -63.36
N ASP A 107 5.54 14.41 -64.32
CA ASP A 107 5.62 12.98 -64.65
C ASP A 107 6.50 12.15 -63.69
N GLU A 108 7.23 12.78 -62.77
CA GLU A 108 8.06 12.07 -61.80
C GLU A 108 7.27 11.68 -60.52
N HIS A 109 7.36 10.39 -60.17
CA HIS A 109 6.84 9.85 -58.92
C HIS A 109 7.77 10.20 -57.74
N VAL A 110 7.50 11.30 -57.05
CA VAL A 110 8.17 11.61 -55.78
C VAL A 110 7.67 10.64 -54.71
N GLY A 111 8.50 9.67 -54.34
CA GLY A 111 8.17 8.56 -53.45
C GLY A 111 7.64 9.00 -52.08
N GLY A 112 6.32 8.84 -51.88
CA GLY A 112 5.70 8.90 -50.56
C GLY A 112 5.93 7.60 -49.79
N VAL A 113 5.94 7.69 -48.46
CA VAL A 113 6.08 6.51 -47.59
C VAL A 113 4.78 5.72 -47.51
N SER A 114 4.89 4.41 -47.31
CA SER A 114 3.76 3.53 -47.02
C SER A 114 3.10 3.91 -45.69
N TRP A 115 1.79 3.66 -45.58
CA TRP A 115 1.07 3.76 -44.30
C TRP A 115 1.73 2.92 -43.20
N GLN A 116 2.29 1.75 -43.54
CA GLN A 116 2.99 0.88 -42.59
C GLN A 116 4.27 1.56 -42.06
N GLU A 117 5.05 2.17 -42.93
CA GLU A 117 6.28 2.91 -42.58
C GLU A 117 5.96 4.16 -41.76
N TYR A 118 4.91 4.89 -42.13
CA TYR A 118 4.41 6.03 -41.37
C TYR A 118 3.99 5.63 -39.94
N TYR A 119 3.20 4.58 -39.78
CA TYR A 119 2.81 4.10 -38.45
C TYR A 119 4.00 3.56 -37.65
N ALA A 120 4.95 2.86 -38.27
CA ALA A 120 6.18 2.41 -37.61
C ALA A 120 7.10 3.58 -37.20
N CYS A 121 7.20 4.62 -38.02
CA CYS A 121 7.90 5.86 -37.68
C CYS A 121 7.23 6.57 -36.50
N ARG A 122 5.91 6.73 -36.56
CA ARG A 122 5.10 7.32 -35.47
C ARG A 122 5.20 6.50 -34.17
N GLN A 123 5.22 5.17 -34.24
CA GLN A 123 5.45 4.30 -33.08
C GLN A 123 6.84 4.56 -32.46
N ARG A 124 7.92 4.55 -33.26
CA ARG A 124 9.28 4.90 -32.79
C ARG A 124 9.32 6.28 -32.12
N VAL A 125 8.62 7.27 -32.67
CA VAL A 125 8.53 8.63 -32.10
C VAL A 125 7.74 8.64 -30.78
N THR A 126 6.63 7.90 -30.67
CA THR A 126 5.90 7.78 -29.40
C THR A 126 6.69 7.03 -28.33
N GLU A 127 7.41 5.96 -28.70
CA GLU A 127 8.34 5.25 -27.81
C GLU A 127 9.44 6.20 -27.32
N THR A 128 10.05 6.94 -28.24
CA THR A 128 11.08 7.96 -27.96
C THR A 128 10.59 9.02 -26.98
N ASN A 129 9.34 9.49 -27.11
CA ASN A 129 8.72 10.41 -26.15
C ASN A 129 8.41 9.76 -24.78
N HIS A 130 8.15 8.45 -24.73
CA HIS A 130 7.93 7.72 -23.48
C HIS A 130 9.21 7.48 -22.67
N ILE A 131 10.40 7.53 -23.29
CA ILE A 131 11.69 7.39 -22.61
C ILE A 131 11.88 8.49 -21.54
N ASN A 132 11.71 9.76 -21.91
CA ASN A 132 11.92 10.89 -20.99
C ASN A 132 10.70 11.19 -20.09
N LYS A 133 9.68 10.32 -20.07
CA LYS A 133 8.45 10.50 -19.29
C LYS A 133 8.73 10.70 -17.78
N GLY A 134 9.74 10.01 -17.23
CA GLY A 134 10.14 10.16 -15.83
C GLY A 134 10.59 11.58 -15.49
N LEU A 135 11.56 12.11 -16.24
CA LEU A 135 12.12 13.45 -16.00
C LEU A 135 11.15 14.58 -16.36
N LEU A 136 10.37 14.42 -17.43
CA LEU A 136 9.34 15.38 -17.79
C LEU A 136 8.28 15.51 -16.69
N THR A 137 7.83 14.39 -16.13
CA THR A 137 6.90 14.40 -15.00
C THR A 137 7.55 14.96 -13.73
N LEU A 138 8.82 14.63 -13.46
CA LEU A 138 9.57 15.19 -12.33
C LEU A 138 9.64 16.72 -12.39
N LYS A 139 9.94 17.28 -13.56
CA LYS A 139 9.91 18.73 -13.81
C LYS A 139 8.53 19.33 -13.58
N ARG A 140 7.46 18.69 -14.09
CA ARG A 140 6.07 19.12 -13.85
C ARG A 140 5.69 19.08 -12.36
N CYS A 141 6.15 18.07 -11.61
CA CYS A 141 5.92 18.00 -10.16
C CYS A 141 6.61 19.16 -9.43
N ILE A 142 7.88 19.41 -9.73
CA ILE A 142 8.67 20.51 -9.16
C ILE A 142 8.03 21.88 -9.47
N GLN A 143 7.60 22.09 -10.72
CA GLN A 143 6.87 23.30 -11.12
C GLN A 143 5.57 23.49 -10.31
N ALA A 144 4.76 22.45 -10.17
CA ALA A 144 3.51 22.51 -9.40
C ALA A 144 3.76 22.78 -7.90
N MET A 145 4.83 22.22 -7.30
CA MET A 145 5.20 22.48 -5.91
C MET A 145 5.63 23.94 -5.68
N VAL A 146 6.49 24.50 -6.55
CA VAL A 146 6.88 25.91 -6.48
C VAL A 146 5.66 26.82 -6.69
N GLN A 147 4.79 26.51 -7.64
CA GLN A 147 3.53 27.23 -7.85
C GLN A 147 2.62 27.19 -6.62
N ARG A 148 2.51 26.04 -5.95
CA ARG A 148 1.74 25.87 -4.71
C ARG A 148 2.27 26.74 -3.57
N GLN A 149 3.59 26.84 -3.41
CA GLN A 149 4.23 27.68 -2.37
C GLN A 149 4.04 29.18 -2.65
N SER A 150 4.13 29.61 -3.91
CA SER A 150 3.81 31.00 -4.29
C SER A 150 2.31 31.31 -4.23
N GLY A 151 1.46 30.36 -4.62
CA GLY A 151 0.00 30.52 -4.72
C GLY A 151 -0.69 30.57 -3.36
N ALA A 152 -0.16 29.85 -2.36
CA ALA A 152 -0.62 29.91 -0.97
C ALA A 152 -0.52 31.32 -0.39
N LYS A 153 0.53 32.08 -0.75
CA LYS A 153 0.72 33.49 -0.35
C LYS A 153 -0.25 34.45 -1.06
N ALA A 154 -0.93 34.00 -2.11
CA ALA A 154 -1.84 34.79 -2.95
C ALA A 154 -3.30 34.29 -2.89
N GLY A 155 -3.64 33.40 -1.95
CA GLY A 155 -5.02 32.91 -1.75
C GLY A 155 -5.60 32.08 -2.90
N ARG A 156 -4.78 31.55 -3.81
CA ARG A 156 -5.23 30.73 -4.95
C ARG A 156 -5.28 29.26 -4.59
N GLU A 157 -6.21 28.52 -5.22
CA GLU A 157 -6.29 27.06 -5.08
C GLU A 157 -4.95 26.41 -5.51
N PRO A 158 -4.38 25.49 -4.70
CA PRO A 158 -3.07 24.92 -4.99
C PRO A 158 -3.15 23.92 -6.17
N PRO A 159 -2.27 24.03 -7.18
CA PRO A 159 -2.28 23.10 -8.31
C PRO A 159 -1.96 21.67 -7.87
N ARG A 160 -2.70 20.70 -8.41
CA ARG A 160 -2.46 19.27 -8.16
C ARG A 160 -1.08 18.86 -8.68
N VAL A 161 -0.26 18.29 -7.80
CA VAL A 161 1.08 17.79 -8.17
C VAL A 161 0.95 16.42 -8.86
N PRO A 162 1.44 16.24 -10.10
CA PRO A 162 1.21 15.03 -10.89
C PRO A 162 2.20 13.89 -10.57
N PHE A 163 2.42 13.56 -9.30
CA PHE A 163 3.35 12.48 -8.90
C PHE A 163 3.03 11.15 -9.60
N TYR A 164 1.75 10.88 -9.83
CA TYR A 164 1.24 9.63 -10.39
C TYR A 164 1.46 9.46 -11.91
N ASP A 165 1.84 10.52 -12.64
CA ASP A 165 2.03 10.44 -14.10
C ASP A 165 3.26 9.59 -14.50
N SER A 166 4.19 9.29 -13.59
CA SER A 166 5.34 8.40 -13.84
C SER A 166 5.72 7.53 -12.63
N LYS A 167 6.26 6.33 -12.86
CA LYS A 167 6.74 5.44 -11.78
C LYS A 167 7.86 6.10 -10.95
N LEU A 168 8.75 6.87 -11.60
CA LEU A 168 9.83 7.60 -10.93
C LEU A 168 9.26 8.58 -9.91
N THR A 169 8.33 9.43 -10.32
CA THR A 169 7.77 10.48 -9.44
C THR A 169 6.87 9.94 -8.33
N GLN A 170 6.29 8.75 -8.48
CA GLN A 170 5.63 8.05 -7.38
C GLN A 170 6.63 7.52 -6.35
N LEU A 171 7.73 6.89 -6.79
CA LEU A 171 8.79 6.44 -5.88
C LEU A 171 9.50 7.60 -5.16
N LEU A 172 9.52 8.79 -5.77
CA LEU A 172 10.09 10.01 -5.20
C LEU A 172 9.07 10.90 -4.47
N GLU A 173 7.77 10.57 -4.46
CA GLU A 173 6.73 11.35 -3.77
C GLU A 173 7.04 11.56 -2.27
N PRO A 174 7.52 10.54 -1.50
CA PRO A 174 7.90 10.74 -0.09
C PRO A 174 9.12 11.64 0.08
N ALA A 175 10.03 11.67 -0.90
CA ALA A 175 11.20 12.56 -0.88
C ALA A 175 10.80 14.01 -1.20
N LEU A 176 9.92 14.20 -2.20
CA LEU A 176 9.60 15.51 -2.76
C LEU A 176 8.46 16.24 -2.04
N SER A 177 7.52 15.51 -1.44
CA SER A 177 6.35 16.10 -0.74
C SER A 177 6.16 15.65 0.70
N GLY A 178 6.99 14.70 1.18
CA GLY A 178 7.01 14.26 2.57
C GLY A 178 8.05 14.97 3.44
N HIS A 179 8.22 14.46 4.66
CA HIS A 179 9.18 14.95 5.66
C HIS A 179 10.63 14.52 5.35
N SER A 180 11.15 14.90 4.19
CA SER A 180 12.46 14.47 3.67
C SER A 180 13.39 15.66 3.46
N ARG A 181 14.67 15.51 3.85
CA ARG A 181 15.73 16.48 3.54
C ARG A 181 16.29 16.17 2.16
N THR A 182 15.73 16.81 1.13
CA THR A 182 16.12 16.56 -0.26
C THR A 182 17.24 17.49 -0.71
N SER A 183 18.23 16.93 -1.42
CA SER A 183 19.29 17.69 -2.08
C SER A 183 19.41 17.25 -3.53
N PHE A 184 19.62 18.21 -4.44
CA PHE A 184 19.79 17.96 -5.86
C PHE A 184 21.23 18.26 -6.26
N VAL A 185 21.93 17.24 -6.79
CA VAL A 185 23.26 17.43 -7.41
C VAL A 185 23.06 17.63 -8.90
N VAL A 186 23.55 18.76 -9.41
CA VAL A 186 23.33 19.20 -10.78
C VAL A 186 24.63 19.03 -11.57
N CYS A 187 24.71 17.99 -12.40
CA CYS A 187 25.88 17.70 -13.22
C CYS A 187 25.78 18.40 -14.58
N CYS A 188 26.85 19.10 -14.99
CA CYS A 188 26.90 19.86 -16.24
C CYS A 188 28.23 19.64 -16.97
N SER A 189 28.22 19.71 -18.30
CA SER A 189 29.44 19.76 -19.11
C SER A 189 29.91 21.21 -19.27
N LYS A 190 31.23 21.38 -19.41
CA LYS A 190 31.90 22.67 -19.69
C LYS A 190 32.13 22.90 -21.20
N GLU A 191 31.78 21.94 -22.05
CA GLU A 191 32.03 22.00 -23.49
C GLU A 191 30.92 22.76 -24.23
N ASP A 192 31.30 23.60 -25.20
CA ASP A 192 30.37 24.48 -25.93
C ASP A 192 29.26 23.72 -26.66
N VAL A 193 29.58 22.52 -27.19
CA VAL A 193 28.62 21.62 -27.85
C VAL A 193 27.47 21.17 -26.94
N HIS A 194 27.64 21.30 -25.62
CA HIS A 194 26.67 20.94 -24.60
C HIS A 194 26.08 22.16 -23.86
N ALA A 195 26.44 23.39 -24.24
CA ALA A 195 26.04 24.61 -23.55
C ALA A 195 24.52 24.77 -23.38
N GLU A 196 23.72 24.42 -24.39
CA GLU A 196 22.24 24.48 -24.32
C GLU A 196 21.68 23.56 -23.22
N GLU A 197 22.16 22.32 -23.15
CA GLU A 197 21.72 21.34 -22.15
C GLU A 197 22.22 21.72 -20.76
N THR A 198 23.47 22.20 -20.63
CA THR A 198 24.00 22.76 -19.38
C THR A 198 23.14 23.92 -18.86
N VAL A 199 22.72 24.86 -19.72
CA VAL A 199 21.81 25.96 -19.33
C VAL A 199 20.43 25.45 -18.90
N GLN A 200 19.87 24.44 -19.56
CA GLN A 200 18.60 23.83 -19.16
C GLN A 200 18.70 23.14 -17.78
N THR A 201 19.79 22.42 -17.54
CA THR A 201 20.07 21.70 -16.29
C THR A 201 20.33 22.65 -15.12
N LEU A 202 21.06 23.76 -15.34
CA LEU A 202 21.21 24.83 -14.34
C LEU A 202 19.89 25.54 -14.01
N ARG A 203 19.05 25.84 -15.02
CA ARG A 203 17.70 26.42 -14.81
C ARG A 203 16.80 25.47 -14.01
N PHE A 204 16.90 24.16 -14.24
CA PHE A 204 16.21 23.16 -13.44
C PHE A 204 16.72 23.12 -11.99
N GLY A 205 18.04 23.16 -11.77
CA GLY A 205 18.63 23.28 -10.44
C GLY A 205 18.13 24.51 -9.66
N LYS A 206 18.08 25.69 -10.32
CA LYS A 206 17.55 26.93 -9.73
C LYS A 206 16.04 26.87 -9.44
N MET A 207 15.30 26.01 -10.14
CA MET A 207 13.89 25.75 -9.82
C MET A 207 13.75 24.85 -8.59
N CYS A 208 14.60 23.83 -8.48
CA CYS A 208 14.62 22.93 -7.32
C CYS A 208 14.98 23.65 -6.02
N SER A 209 15.90 24.63 -6.06
CA SER A 209 16.29 25.42 -4.89
C SER A 209 15.17 26.28 -4.28
N ASN A 210 14.05 26.45 -5.01
CA ASN A 210 12.92 27.24 -4.55
C ASN A 210 11.83 26.38 -3.87
N ILE A 211 12.06 25.08 -3.67
CA ILE A 211 11.15 24.19 -2.93
C ILE A 211 11.54 24.22 -1.45
N GLU A 212 10.69 24.82 -0.62
CA GLU A 212 10.79 24.73 0.83
C GLU A 212 10.14 23.41 1.32
N GLN A 213 10.79 22.64 2.21
CA GLN A 213 10.24 21.41 2.79
C GLN A 213 10.26 21.48 4.33
N GLU A 214 9.13 21.18 4.98
CA GLU A 214 9.07 21.03 6.43
C GLU A 214 9.49 19.61 6.85
N CYS A 215 10.74 19.47 7.32
CA CYS A 215 11.21 18.21 7.89
C CYS A 215 10.96 18.17 9.39
N LYS A 216 9.80 17.67 9.82
CA LYS A 216 9.62 17.21 11.20
C LYS A 216 10.53 16.01 11.43
N GLY A 217 11.39 16.07 12.45
CA GLY A 217 12.33 14.99 12.77
C GLY A 217 11.58 13.71 13.13
N GLY A 218 12.19 12.55 12.88
CA GLY A 218 11.55 11.24 13.10
C GLY A 218 10.92 11.12 14.49
N GLU A 219 9.60 11.21 14.52
CA GLU A 219 8.80 10.77 15.65
C GLU A 219 9.01 9.26 15.81
N PRO A 220 9.05 8.74 17.05
CA PRO A 220 9.12 7.29 17.24
C PRO A 220 7.94 6.64 16.51
N ASP A 221 8.19 5.49 15.87
CA ASP A 221 7.12 4.77 15.17
C ASP A 221 6.17 4.15 16.21
N THR A 222 5.19 4.95 16.63
CA THR A 222 4.15 4.55 17.56
C THR A 222 3.33 3.41 16.99
N SER A 223 3.22 3.29 15.65
CA SER A 223 2.54 2.17 15.01
C SER A 223 3.30 0.87 15.24
N ALA A 224 4.64 0.87 15.17
CA ALA A 224 5.44 -0.31 15.53
C ALA A 224 5.33 -0.67 17.03
N VAL A 225 5.19 0.32 17.92
CA VAL A 225 4.97 0.08 19.36
C VAL A 225 3.59 -0.52 19.61
N ILE A 226 2.53 0.04 18.99
CA ILE A 226 1.16 -0.46 19.07
C ILE A 226 1.07 -1.88 18.49
N VAL A 227 1.66 -2.13 17.31
CA VAL A 227 1.71 -3.47 16.72
C VAL A 227 2.43 -4.47 17.62
N GLN A 228 3.53 -4.07 18.29
CA GLN A 228 4.21 -4.95 19.25
C GLN A 228 3.37 -5.20 20.51
N ALA A 229 2.64 -4.20 21.02
CA ALA A 229 1.74 -4.35 22.15
C ALA A 229 0.52 -5.24 21.82
N LEU A 230 -0.07 -5.06 20.63
CA LEU A 230 -1.15 -5.92 20.13
C LEU A 230 -0.70 -7.38 19.98
N GLN A 231 0.52 -7.63 19.47
CA GLN A 231 1.09 -8.98 19.39
C GLN A 231 1.27 -9.63 20.76
N GLN A 232 1.65 -8.86 21.79
CA GLN A 232 1.77 -9.36 23.16
C GLN A 232 0.41 -9.69 23.78
N ILE A 233 -0.62 -8.86 23.53
CA ILE A 233 -1.99 -9.11 24.01
C ILE A 233 -2.61 -10.30 23.27
N ASP A 234 -2.41 -10.43 21.96
CA ASP A 234 -2.89 -11.57 21.16
C ASP A 234 -2.30 -12.91 21.68
N GLU A 235 -1.04 -12.93 22.11
CA GLU A 235 -0.44 -14.14 22.70
C GLU A 235 -1.00 -14.46 24.10
N GLN A 236 -1.18 -13.44 24.95
CA GLN A 236 -1.84 -13.62 26.26
C GLN A 236 -3.29 -14.12 26.12
N ILE A 237 -4.02 -13.68 25.09
CA ILE A 237 -5.35 -14.20 24.78
C ILE A 237 -5.28 -15.70 24.43
N ARG A 238 -4.30 -16.14 23.62
CA ARG A 238 -4.11 -17.57 23.30
C ARG A 238 -3.81 -18.41 24.53
N GLU A 239 -2.89 -17.96 25.39
CA GLU A 239 -2.56 -18.64 26.64
C GLU A 239 -3.82 -18.83 27.49
N VAL A 240 -4.58 -17.75 27.72
CA VAL A 240 -5.83 -17.80 28.50
C VAL A 240 -6.90 -18.68 27.81
N GLU A 241 -7.03 -18.65 26.48
CA GLU A 241 -7.95 -19.53 25.75
C GLU A 241 -7.59 -21.03 25.85
N THR A 242 -6.30 -21.38 25.98
CA THR A 242 -5.90 -22.77 26.24
C THR A 242 -6.16 -23.21 27.68
N GLU A 243 -6.00 -22.31 28.66
CA GLU A 243 -6.41 -22.52 30.06
C GLU A 243 -7.93 -22.69 30.19
N ILE A 244 -8.72 -21.88 29.48
CA ILE A 244 -10.19 -21.97 29.43
C ILE A 244 -10.61 -23.36 28.94
N ARG A 245 -10.14 -23.78 27.75
CA ARG A 245 -10.46 -25.11 27.18
C ARG A 245 -10.06 -26.30 28.05
N ARG A 246 -9.12 -26.12 28.98
CA ARG A 246 -8.68 -27.15 29.94
C ARG A 246 -9.59 -27.23 31.18
N LYS A 247 -10.26 -26.13 31.53
CA LYS A 247 -11.07 -25.98 32.76
C LYS A 247 -12.57 -25.97 32.49
N GLU A 248 -13.00 -25.74 31.25
CA GLU A 248 -14.40 -25.81 30.83
C GLU A 248 -14.94 -27.24 30.91
N ARG A 249 -16.16 -27.37 31.45
CA ARG A 249 -16.91 -28.62 31.56
C ARG A 249 -18.39 -28.36 31.27
N TRP A 250 -19.02 -29.25 30.53
CA TRP A 250 -20.47 -29.22 30.37
C TRP A 250 -21.16 -29.68 31.67
N GLU A 251 -22.06 -28.84 32.19
CA GLU A 251 -22.96 -29.14 33.29
C GLU A 251 -24.40 -28.96 32.86
N TRP A 252 -25.26 -29.90 33.25
CA TRP A 252 -26.70 -29.74 33.12
C TRP A 252 -27.22 -28.85 34.24
N ARG A 253 -27.77 -27.68 33.89
CA ARG A 253 -28.42 -26.78 34.84
C ARG A 253 -29.90 -26.67 34.52
N ARG A 254 -30.73 -26.61 35.56
CA ARG A 254 -32.12 -26.18 35.44
C ARG A 254 -32.17 -24.68 35.28
N LYS A 255 -32.93 -24.23 34.28
CA LYS A 255 -33.25 -22.84 34.04
C LYS A 255 -34.77 -22.71 34.00
N THR A 256 -35.30 -21.76 34.76
CA THR A 256 -36.72 -21.39 34.66
C THR A 256 -36.88 -20.50 33.44
N GLU A 257 -37.58 -20.97 32.42
CA GLU A 257 -37.94 -20.17 31.26
C GLU A 257 -39.40 -19.73 31.37
N THR A 258 -39.69 -18.53 30.87
CA THR A 258 -41.00 -17.89 30.99
C THR A 258 -41.51 -17.63 29.58
N HIS A 259 -42.51 -18.39 29.17
CA HIS A 259 -43.13 -18.30 27.85
C HIS A 259 -44.53 -17.70 28.01
N THR A 260 -44.95 -16.90 27.03
CA THR A 260 -46.33 -16.35 26.99
C THR A 260 -47.10 -17.10 25.92
N VAL A 261 -48.24 -17.68 26.30
CA VAL A 261 -49.06 -18.56 25.45
C VAL A 261 -50.51 -18.11 25.53
N ASP A 262 -51.26 -18.26 24.44
CA ASP A 262 -52.66 -17.89 24.36
C ASP A 262 -53.57 -18.96 25.00
N GLU A 263 -54.48 -18.53 25.88
CA GLU A 263 -55.27 -19.38 26.75
C GLU A 263 -56.52 -19.96 26.05
N LYS A 264 -56.38 -21.11 25.35
CA LYS A 264 -57.53 -21.97 24.97
C LYS A 264 -57.25 -23.47 25.16
N ASP A 265 -58.20 -24.07 25.88
CA ASP A 265 -58.48 -25.49 26.10
C ASP A 265 -57.46 -26.41 26.80
N THR A 266 -58.05 -27.28 27.64
CA THR A 266 -57.37 -28.07 28.67
C THR A 266 -56.70 -29.33 28.13
N GLY A 267 -55.40 -29.49 28.41
CA GLY A 267 -54.77 -30.81 28.55
C GLY A 267 -53.64 -31.14 27.56
N GLY A 268 -52.45 -30.59 27.80
CA GLY A 268 -51.20 -30.97 27.16
C GLY A 268 -49.96 -30.50 27.95
N VAL A 269 -48.76 -30.93 27.59
CA VAL A 269 -47.45 -30.44 28.12
C VAL A 269 -46.61 -29.95 26.91
N VAL A 270 -45.28 -29.90 26.89
CA VAL A 270 -44.52 -29.55 25.67
C VAL A 270 -43.41 -30.55 25.41
N CYS A 271 -43.30 -31.01 24.15
CA CYS A 271 -42.15 -31.74 23.62
C CYS A 271 -41.72 -31.12 22.29
N ASN A 272 -40.51 -30.57 22.22
CA ASN A 272 -39.91 -30.19 20.94
C ASN A 272 -39.56 -31.46 20.14
N ARG A 273 -40.05 -31.57 18.90
CA ARG A 273 -39.32 -32.26 17.82
C ARG A 273 -38.41 -31.20 17.19
N GLU A 274 -37.11 -31.41 16.96
CA GLU A 274 -36.38 -32.67 16.83
C GLU A 274 -35.07 -32.67 17.64
N GLU A 275 -35.09 -33.14 18.89
CA GLU A 275 -33.93 -33.81 19.51
C GLU A 275 -34.45 -35.08 20.23
N GLU A 276 -33.65 -36.15 20.25
CA GLU A 276 -34.12 -37.47 20.67
C GLU A 276 -34.51 -37.53 22.16
N MET A 277 -35.64 -38.17 22.45
CA MET A 277 -36.04 -38.51 23.81
C MET A 277 -35.16 -39.65 24.36
N GLU A 278 -34.11 -39.32 25.10
CA GLU A 278 -33.69 -40.18 26.21
C GLU A 278 -34.32 -39.68 27.52
N LEU A 279 -35.03 -40.58 28.21
CA LEU A 279 -35.76 -40.38 29.47
C LEU A 279 -37.10 -39.62 29.34
N GLY A 280 -38.19 -40.39 29.26
CA GLY A 280 -39.53 -39.89 28.93
C GLY A 280 -40.29 -39.18 30.07
N GLY A 281 -41.10 -38.19 29.68
CA GLY A 281 -42.17 -37.56 30.45
C GLY A 281 -43.34 -37.21 29.52
N LYS A 282 -44.59 -37.24 30.00
CA LYS A 282 -45.78 -37.15 29.13
C LYS A 282 -46.22 -35.71 28.82
N GLY A 283 -46.30 -35.38 27.53
CA GLY A 283 -47.37 -34.53 26.95
C GLY A 283 -46.92 -33.47 25.94
N ALA A 284 -47.85 -33.01 25.11
CA ALA A 284 -47.66 -31.99 24.08
C ALA A 284 -48.87 -31.04 23.97
N VAL A 285 -48.65 -29.78 23.57
CA VAL A 285 -49.63 -28.70 23.31
C VAL A 285 -49.25 -28.11 21.96
N GLU A 286 -50.24 -27.91 21.09
CA GLU A 286 -50.05 -27.21 19.82
C GLU A 286 -50.25 -25.70 20.03
N ILE A 287 -49.34 -24.89 19.47
CA ILE A 287 -49.53 -23.45 19.37
C ILE A 287 -50.21 -23.17 18.02
N LEU A 288 -51.51 -22.88 18.05
CA LEU A 288 -52.26 -22.40 16.90
C LEU A 288 -52.03 -20.89 16.69
N ALA A 289 -52.31 -20.40 15.47
CA ALA A 289 -52.03 -19.01 15.10
C ALA A 289 -52.89 -18.01 15.91
N ASP A 290 -52.28 -16.87 16.29
CA ASP A 290 -52.87 -15.81 17.10
C ASP A 290 -54.21 -15.32 16.50
N ASP A 291 -55.31 -15.63 17.17
CA ASP A 291 -56.67 -15.27 16.75
C ASP A 291 -57.07 -13.84 17.19
N GLY A 292 -56.17 -13.11 17.85
CA GLY A 292 -56.39 -11.74 18.32
C GLY A 292 -57.45 -11.57 19.41
N THR A 293 -58.05 -12.67 19.90
CA THR A 293 -59.14 -12.64 20.89
C THR A 293 -58.83 -13.39 22.19
N SER A 294 -57.77 -14.20 22.19
CA SER A 294 -57.39 -15.04 23.31
C SER A 294 -56.60 -14.27 24.38
N LYS A 295 -56.73 -14.67 25.65
CA LYS A 295 -55.98 -14.04 26.75
C LYS A 295 -54.57 -14.61 26.82
N LYS A 296 -53.57 -13.73 26.93
CA LYS A 296 -52.16 -14.12 27.03
C LYS A 296 -51.82 -14.52 28.47
N GLN A 297 -51.60 -15.81 28.70
CA GLN A 297 -51.15 -16.34 29.98
C GLN A 297 -49.62 -16.49 29.97
N THR A 298 -48.98 -16.03 31.04
CA THR A 298 -47.54 -16.24 31.24
C THR A 298 -47.32 -17.54 32.00
N VAL A 299 -46.66 -18.51 31.37
CA VAL A 299 -46.36 -19.82 31.95
C VAL A 299 -44.86 -19.93 32.21
N GLN A 300 -44.50 -20.30 33.44
CA GLN A 300 -43.12 -20.61 33.80
C GLN A 300 -42.93 -22.13 33.82
N HIS A 301 -41.86 -22.62 33.20
CA HIS A 301 -41.50 -24.02 33.21
C HIS A 301 -39.98 -24.20 33.42
N GLU A 302 -39.59 -25.31 34.05
CA GLU A 302 -38.18 -25.67 34.19
C GLU A 302 -37.72 -26.39 32.92
N VAL A 303 -36.68 -25.85 32.28
CA VAL A 303 -35.99 -26.48 31.16
C VAL A 303 -34.60 -26.92 31.63
N TRP A 304 -34.18 -28.12 31.21
CA TRP A 304 -32.80 -28.57 31.40
C TRP A 304 -31.97 -28.12 30.21
N GLY A 305 -30.94 -27.32 30.47
CA GLY A 305 -29.98 -26.87 29.46
C GLY A 305 -28.57 -27.31 29.80
N GLN A 306 -27.78 -27.65 28.78
CA GLN A 306 -26.34 -27.76 28.94
C GLN A 306 -25.74 -26.36 29.02
N VAL A 307 -25.03 -26.07 30.10
CA VAL A 307 -24.27 -24.83 30.29
C VAL A 307 -22.79 -25.20 30.36
N LEU A 308 -21.96 -24.43 29.68
CA LEU A 308 -20.51 -24.55 29.80
C LEU A 308 -20.08 -23.85 31.09
N VAL A 309 -19.54 -24.61 32.04
CA VAL A 309 -19.20 -24.15 33.39
C VAL A 309 -17.72 -24.37 33.65
N GLY A 310 -17.13 -23.52 34.49
CA GLY A 310 -15.70 -23.50 34.76
C GLY A 310 -15.00 -22.36 34.02
N ALA A 311 -13.72 -22.17 34.34
CA ALA A 311 -12.88 -21.11 33.78
C ALA A 311 -13.43 -19.67 33.96
N GLU A 312 -14.31 -19.40 34.94
CA GLU A 312 -14.98 -18.10 35.10
C GLU A 312 -13.98 -16.94 35.29
N ALA A 313 -12.92 -17.16 36.08
CA ALA A 313 -11.85 -16.18 36.30
C ALA A 313 -11.00 -15.95 35.04
N GLU A 314 -10.72 -17.01 34.27
CA GLU A 314 -9.98 -16.95 33.02
C GLU A 314 -10.80 -16.29 31.90
N ASN A 315 -12.12 -16.53 31.85
CA ASN A 315 -13.04 -15.86 30.95
C ASN A 315 -13.12 -14.35 31.25
N ALA A 316 -13.20 -13.95 32.53
CA ALA A 316 -13.10 -12.54 32.92
C ALA A 316 -11.75 -11.90 32.50
N ARG A 317 -10.63 -12.63 32.68
CA ARG A 317 -9.30 -12.18 32.25
C ARG A 317 -9.18 -12.06 30.73
N ARG A 318 -9.81 -12.96 29.97
CA ARG A 318 -9.91 -12.91 28.50
C ARG A 318 -10.69 -11.67 28.04
N GLU A 319 -11.81 -11.35 28.69
CA GLU A 319 -12.54 -10.11 28.41
C GLU A 319 -11.71 -8.85 28.69
N GLU A 320 -10.97 -8.81 29.80
CA GLU A 320 -10.09 -7.68 30.11
C GLU A 320 -9.02 -7.48 29.02
N LEU A 321 -8.37 -8.56 28.58
CA LEU A 321 -7.40 -8.53 27.47
C LEU A 321 -8.03 -8.06 26.16
N LEU A 322 -9.25 -8.52 25.83
CA LEU A 322 -9.99 -8.08 24.64
C LEU A 322 -10.37 -6.60 24.70
N ARG A 323 -10.80 -6.07 25.86
CA ARG A 323 -11.05 -4.63 26.04
C ARG A 323 -9.75 -3.82 25.92
N ARG A 324 -8.65 -4.31 26.50
CA ARG A 324 -7.33 -3.66 26.42
C ARG A 324 -6.78 -3.65 24.98
N ARG A 325 -7.10 -4.68 24.20
CA ARG A 325 -6.82 -4.77 22.76
C ARG A 325 -7.67 -3.80 21.91
N GLN A 326 -8.92 -3.54 22.30
CA GLN A 326 -9.80 -2.58 21.64
C GLN A 326 -9.45 -1.11 21.97
N ALA A 327 -8.72 -0.87 23.06
CA ALA A 327 -8.30 0.46 23.49
C ALA A 327 -6.96 0.94 22.89
N LEU A 328 -6.31 0.13 22.04
CA LEU A 328 -5.02 0.38 21.37
C LEU A 328 -5.19 0.48 19.85
#